data_AF-A0A8G2IWF8-F1
#
_entry.id   AF-A0A8G2IWF8-F1
#
_cell.length_a   1.000
_cell.length_b   1.000
_cell.length_c   1.000
_cell.angle_alpha   90.00
_cell.angle_beta   90.00
_cell.angle_gamma   90.00
#
_symmetry.space_group_name_H-M   'P 1'
#
loop_
_entity.id
_entity.type
_entity.pdbx_description
1 polymer ?
#
loop_
_entity_poly.entity_id
_entity_poly.type
_entity_poly.pdbx_seq_one_letter_code
_entity_poly.pdbx_strand_id
1 'polypeptide(L)' 'MTPTAIQLNTPLPLPCGATLPNRLGKSAMTEGCADAQGRATEYHERVYRLWGQGGTGLLMT' A
#
# COMPACT_ATOMS: atom_id res chain seq x y z
N MET A 1 2.39 -0.32 -31.29
CA MET A 1 2.81 -0.94 -30.02
C MET A 1 1.55 -1.44 -29.34
N THR A 2 1.36 -2.75 -29.25
CA THR A 2 0.18 -3.33 -28.58
C THR A 2 0.41 -3.22 -27.07
N PRO A 3 -0.50 -2.60 -26.29
CA PRO A 3 -0.33 -2.54 -24.84
C PRO A 3 -0.36 -3.97 -24.29
N THR A 4 0.73 -4.39 -23.66
CA THR A 4 0.79 -5.65 -22.91
C THR A 4 -0.13 -5.50 -21.70
N ALA A 5 -1.18 -6.31 -21.63
CA ALA A 5 -2.09 -6.29 -20.49
C ALA A 5 -1.36 -6.74 -19.21
N ILE A 6 -1.27 -5.86 -18.22
CA ILE A 6 -0.69 -6.20 -16.91
C ILE A 6 -1.71 -7.04 -16.13
N GLN A 7 -1.30 -8.23 -15.70
CA GLN A 7 -2.09 -9.08 -14.82
C GLN A 7 -1.90 -8.62 -13.37
N LEU A 8 -2.97 -8.15 -12.73
CA LEU A 8 -2.91 -7.51 -11.42
C LEU A 8 -2.44 -8.43 -10.30
N ASN A 9 -2.70 -9.73 -10.37
CA ASN A 9 -2.34 -10.71 -9.34
C ASN A 9 -0.93 -11.32 -9.51
N THR A 10 -0.08 -10.73 -10.35
CA THR A 10 1.28 -11.24 -10.58
C THR A 10 2.30 -10.54 -9.69
N PRO A 11 3.32 -11.27 -9.18
CA PRO A 11 4.33 -10.68 -8.32
C PRO A 11 5.19 -9.65 -9.08
N LEU A 12 5.70 -8.65 -8.35
CA LEU A 12 6.62 -7.64 -8.85
C LEU A 12 7.92 -7.65 -8.02
N PRO A 13 9.05 -8.15 -8.56
CA PRO A 13 10.34 -8.01 -7.90
C PRO A 13 10.79 -6.55 -7.94
N LEU A 14 11.30 -6.06 -6.82
CA LEU A 14 11.83 -4.71 -6.67
C LEU A 14 13.38 -4.73 -6.67
N PRO A 15 14.04 -3.66 -7.13
CA PRO A 15 15.50 -3.58 -7.15
C PRO A 15 16.17 -3.74 -5.78
N CYS A 16 15.45 -3.47 -4.69
CA CYS A 16 15.93 -3.66 -3.32
C CYS A 16 15.87 -5.10 -2.82
N GLY A 17 15.50 -6.07 -3.67
CA GLY A 17 15.40 -7.49 -3.33
C GLY A 17 14.04 -7.92 -2.74
N ALA A 18 13.17 -6.98 -2.38
CA ALA A 18 11.79 -7.30 -1.99
C ALA A 18 10.94 -7.73 -3.20
N THR A 19 9.86 -8.47 -2.97
CA THR A 19 8.88 -8.83 -4.00
C THR A 19 7.48 -8.48 -3.52
N LEU A 20 6.76 -7.65 -4.28
CA LEU A 20 5.34 -7.41 -4.03
C LEU A 20 4.54 -8.60 -4.55
N PRO A 21 3.54 -9.11 -3.80
CA PRO A 21 2.78 -10.30 -4.20
C PRO A 21 1.82 -10.03 -5.38
N ASN A 22 1.49 -8.77 -5.65
CA ASN A 22 0.59 -8.35 -6.72
C ASN A 22 0.92 -6.91 -7.16
N ARG A 23 0.22 -6.44 -8.19
CA ARG A 23 0.38 -5.11 -8.80
C ARG A 23 -0.57 -4.06 -8.21
N LEU A 24 -1.15 -4.33 -7.04
CA LEU A 24 -2.03 -3.40 -6.34
C LEU A 24 -1.23 -2.66 -5.26
N GLY A 25 -1.38 -1.34 -5.25
CA GLY A 25 -0.80 -0.48 -4.23
C GLY A 25 -1.81 0.57 -3.78
N LYS A 26 -1.93 0.78 -2.47
CA LYS A 26 -2.63 1.94 -1.92
C LYS A 26 -1.68 3.13 -1.95
N SER A 27 -2.06 4.18 -2.66
CA SER A 27 -1.30 5.44 -2.77
C SER A 27 -1.19 6.15 -1.42
N ALA A 28 -0.20 7.03 -1.27
CA ALA A 28 -0.15 7.98 -0.15
C ALA A 28 -1.45 8.79 -0.08
N MET A 29 -1.99 8.97 1.12
CA MET A 29 -3.24 9.68 1.38
C MET A 29 -3.12 10.45 2.69
N THR A 30 -3.86 11.55 2.84
CA THR A 30 -4.05 12.18 4.15
C THR A 30 -5.32 11.62 4.77
N GLU A 31 -5.19 10.74 5.76
CA GLU A 31 -6.33 10.05 6.35
C GLU A 31 -7.11 10.89 7.37
N GLY A 32 -6.56 12.04 7.81
CA GLY A 32 -7.20 12.91 8.80
C GLY A 32 -7.20 12.35 10.21
N CYS A 33 -6.24 11.47 10.52
CA CYS A 33 -6.21 10.70 11.77
C CYS A 33 -5.14 11.17 12.77
N ALA A 34 -4.38 12.21 12.42
CA ALA A 34 -3.30 12.74 13.24
C ALA A 34 -3.83 13.53 14.44
N ASP A 35 -3.06 13.52 15.53
CA ASP A 35 -3.31 14.42 16.65
C ASP A 35 -3.02 15.88 16.23
N ALA A 36 -3.32 16.82 17.13
CA ALA A 36 -3.09 18.25 16.87
C ALA A 36 -1.61 18.63 16.69
N GLN A 37 -0.66 17.71 16.94
CA GLN A 37 0.76 17.89 16.69
C GLN A 37 1.25 17.12 15.45
N GLY A 38 0.34 16.51 14.67
CA GLY A 38 0.69 15.76 13.48
C GLY A 38 1.27 14.37 13.76
N ARG A 39 1.11 13.82 14.97
CA ARG A 39 1.64 12.49 15.31
C ARG A 39 0.71 11.38 14.85
N ALA A 40 1.31 10.24 14.54
CA ALA A 40 0.57 9.00 14.35
C ALA A 40 -0.19 8.64 15.63
N THR A 41 -1.40 8.12 15.45
CA THR A 41 -2.34 7.73 16.50
C THR A 41 -2.69 6.26 16.34
N GLU A 42 -3.35 5.67 17.34
CA GLU A 42 -3.90 4.30 17.23
C GLU A 42 -4.85 4.12 16.04
N TYR A 43 -5.49 5.21 15.61
CA TYR A 43 -6.35 5.14 14.44
C TYR A 43 -5.53 4.81 13.20
N HIS A 44 -4.35 5.43 12.99
CA HIS A 44 -3.46 5.09 11.87
C HIS A 44 -3.11 3.60 11.88
N GLU A 45 -2.69 3.09 13.04
CA GLU A 45 -2.35 1.68 13.21
C GLU A 45 -3.51 0.78 12.77
N ARG A 46 -4.73 1.10 13.23
CA ARG A 46 -5.93 0.35 12.87
C ARG A 46 -6.22 0.37 11.37
N VAL A 47 -6.18 1.54 10.71
CA VAL A 47 -6.48 1.61 9.27
C VAL A 47 -5.43 0.86 8.46
N TYR A 48 -4.14 1.05 8.77
CA TYR A 48 -3.06 0.38 8.04
C TYR A 48 -3.04 -1.13 8.28
N ARG A 49 -3.43 -1.59 9.48
CA ARG A 49 -3.65 -3.02 9.76
C ARG A 49 -4.77 -3.59 8.90
N LEU A 50 -5.92 -2.90 8.83
CA LEU A 50 -7.07 -3.34 8.03
C LEU A 50 -6.74 -3.39 6.54
N TRP A 51 -6.08 -2.35 6.01
CA TRP A 51 -5.64 -2.35 4.61
C TRP A 51 -4.58 -3.41 4.32
N GLY A 52 -3.68 -3.68 5.27
CA GLY A 52 -2.66 -4.73 5.14
C GLY A 52 -3.30 -6.11 5.06
N GLN A 53 -4.34 -6.36 5.85
CA GLN A 53 -5.14 -7.58 5.79
C GLN A 53 -5.97 -7.69 4.49
N GLY A 54 -6.22 -6.58 3.80
CA GLY A 54 -6.94 -6.52 2.52
C GLY A 54 -6.18 -7.08 1.31
N GLY A 55 -4.93 -7.52 1.48
CA GLY A 55 -4.17 -8.21 0.43
C GLY A 55 -3.53 -7.30 -0.63
N THR A 56 -3.44 -6.00 -0.37
CA THR A 56 -2.72 -5.07 -1.26
C THR A 56 -1.22 -5.32 -1.13
N GLY A 57 -0.49 -5.37 -2.25
CA GLY A 57 0.95 -5.65 -2.23
C GLY A 57 1.79 -4.54 -1.63
N LEU A 58 1.30 -3.30 -1.65
CA LEU A 58 1.98 -2.11 -1.12
C LEU A 58 0.99 -1.15 -0.46
N LEU A 59 1.35 -0.63 0.72
CA LEU A 59 0.66 0.50 1.35
C LEU A 59 1.66 1.65 1.51
N MET A 60 1.26 2.85 1.09
CA MET A 60 2.07 4.06 1.18
C MET A 60 1.40 5.07 2.12
N THR A 61 2.20 5.65 3.01
CA THR A 61 1.84 6.72 3.96
C THR A 61 2.12 8.07 3.34
#